data_AF-A0A7Y2BAV2-F1
#
_entry.id   AF-A0A7Y2BAV2-F1
#
_cell.length_a   1.000
_cell.length_b   1.000
_cell.length_c   1.000
_cell.angle_alpha   90.00
_cell.angle_beta   90.00
_cell.angle_gamma   90.00
#
_symmetry.space_group_name_H-M   'P 1'
#
loop_
_entity.id
_entity.type
_entity.pdbx_description
1 polymer ?
#
loop_
_entity_poly.entity_id
_entity_poly.type
_entity_poly.pdbx_seq_one_letter_code
_entity_poly.pdbx_strand_id
1 'polypeptide(L)' 'MNNYLDNHDRYELRSGKQDDAPLCPYGNHFEWIGFDLERNEYVRFTKSVFKLLVKEKTRK' A
#
# COMPACT_ATOMS: atom_id res chain seq x y z
N MET A 1 10.00 7.20 -13.29
CA MET A 1 9.33 7.28 -11.97
C MET A 1 8.08 6.43 -12.10
N ASN A 2 8.17 5.16 -11.70
CA ASN A 2 7.21 4.13 -12.11
C ASN A 2 5.82 4.41 -11.55
N ASN A 3 4.87 4.53 -12.47
CA ASN A 3 3.52 4.96 -12.25
C ASN A 3 2.71 3.78 -11.70
N TYR A 4 2.26 3.87 -10.45
CA TYR A 4 1.17 3.03 -9.96
C TYR A 4 -0.03 3.00 -10.94
N LEU A 5 -0.24 4.08 -11.71
CA LEU A 5 -1.27 4.20 -12.75
C LEU A 5 -1.07 3.27 -13.96
N ASP A 6 0.14 2.78 -14.19
CA ASP A 6 0.46 1.94 -15.34
C ASP A 6 0.10 0.46 -15.09
N ASN A 7 0.22 0.02 -13.83
CA ASN A 7 -0.01 -1.37 -13.43
C ASN A 7 -0.73 -1.41 -12.07
N HIS A 8 -2.04 -1.14 -12.08
CA HIS A 8 -2.86 -1.13 -10.87
C HIS A 8 -2.89 -2.48 -10.16
N ASP A 9 -2.90 -3.58 -10.91
CA ASP A 9 -3.00 -4.96 -10.39
C ASP A 9 -1.73 -5.43 -9.66
N ARG A 10 -0.60 -4.75 -9.85
CA ARG A 10 0.67 -5.05 -9.19
C ARG A 10 0.66 -4.70 -7.70
N TYR A 11 -0.19 -3.77 -7.29
CA TYR A 11 -0.14 -3.15 -5.98
C TYR A 11 -1.38 -3.46 -5.17
N GLU A 12 -1.18 -4.03 -3.98
CA GLU A 12 -2.28 -4.38 -3.06
C GLU A 12 -2.26 -3.50 -1.81
N LEU A 13 -3.44 -3.10 -1.34
CA LEU A 13 -3.60 -2.41 -0.06
C LEU A 13 -3.86 -3.40 1.07
N ARG A 14 -2.82 -3.67 1.88
CA ARG A 14 -2.84 -4.55 3.06
C ARG A 14 -2.97 -3.77 4.35
N SER A 15 -3.35 -4.46 5.43
CA SER A 15 -3.32 -3.86 6.77
C SER A 15 -1.87 -3.73 7.24
N GLY A 16 -1.50 -2.56 7.76
CA GLY A 16 -0.17 -2.33 8.35
C GLY A 16 0.00 -2.92 9.76
N LYS A 17 -1.02 -3.64 10.25
CA LYS A 17 -0.98 -4.42 11.50
C LYS A 17 -0.62 -5.89 11.29
N GLN A 18 -0.26 -6.30 10.07
CA GLN A 18 0.32 -7.64 9.84
C GLN A 18 1.66 -7.77 10.58
N ASP A 19 1.97 -8.95 11.10
CA ASP A 19 3.23 -9.23 11.82
C ASP A 19 4.46 -8.87 10.99
N ASP A 20 4.43 -9.11 9.67
CA ASP A 20 5.53 -8.78 8.76
C ASP A 20 5.54 -7.32 8.28
N ALA A 21 4.53 -6.51 8.64
CA ALA A 21 4.42 -5.14 8.15
C ALA A 21 5.40 -4.21 8.89
N PRO A 22 6.19 -3.38 8.17
CA PRO A 22 7.12 -2.45 8.80
C PRO A 22 6.40 -1.38 9.63
N LEU A 23 7.04 -0.98 10.72
CA LEU A 23 6.59 0.13 11.55
C LEU A 23 6.72 1.46 10.80
N CYS A 24 5.86 2.41 11.16
CA CYS A 24 6.01 3.81 10.80
C CYS A 24 7.34 4.35 11.33
N PRO A 25 7.86 5.44 10.74
CA PRO A 25 9.02 6.17 11.28
C PRO A 25 8.90 6.58 12.75
N TYR A 26 7.66 6.65 13.26
CA TYR A 26 7.33 7.01 14.64
C TYR A 26 7.15 5.81 15.57
N GLY A 27 7.45 4.58 15.13
CA GLY A 27 7.36 3.36 15.95
C GLY A 27 5.95 2.76 16.07
N ASN A 28 4.93 3.34 15.42
CA ASN A 28 3.56 2.81 15.39
C ASN A 28 3.30 1.96 14.14
N HIS A 29 2.33 1.05 14.18
CA HIS A 29 1.86 0.37 12.97
C HIS A 29 1.06 1.32 12.08
N PHE A 30 1.25 1.21 10.75
CA PHE A 30 0.34 1.83 9.81
C PHE A 30 -1.02 1.13 9.88
N GLU A 31 -2.12 1.85 9.66
CA GLU A 31 -3.41 1.19 9.49
C GLU A 31 -3.46 0.42 8.16
N TRP A 32 -2.88 1.03 7.12
CA TRP A 32 -2.81 0.50 5.77
C TRP A 32 -1.41 0.68 5.19
N ILE A 33 -0.94 -0.33 4.48
CA ILE A 33 0.34 -0.31 3.79
C ILE A 33 0.21 -0.92 2.39
N GLY A 34 1.03 -0.43 1.47
CA GLY A 34 1.13 -1.00 0.16
C GLY A 34 1.98 -2.24 0.12
N PHE A 35 1.58 -3.19 -0.71
CA PHE A 35 2.36 -4.37 -1.00
C PHE A 35 2.55 -4.48 -2.52
N ASP A 36 3.80 -4.55 -2.96
CA ASP A 36 4.15 -4.83 -4.35
C ASP A 36 4.19 -6.34 -4.54
N LEU A 37 3.25 -6.88 -5.33
CA LEU A 37 3.13 -8.32 -5.58
C LEU A 37 4.28 -8.87 -6.44
N GLU A 38 4.87 -8.04 -7.30
CA GLU A 38 5.97 -8.44 -8.18
C GLU A 38 7.28 -8.58 -7.40
N ARG A 39 7.55 -7.63 -6.49
CA ARG A 39 8.77 -7.62 -5.67
C ARG A 39 8.59 -8.27 -4.30
N ASN A 40 7.36 -8.64 -3.95
CA ASN A 40 6.97 -9.23 -2.68
C ASN A 40 7.40 -8.38 -1.46
N GLU A 41 7.27 -7.05 -1.56
CA GLU A 41 7.77 -6.11 -0.55
C GLU A 41 6.73 -5.07 -0.14
N TYR A 42 6.88 -4.56 1.08
CA TYR A 42 6.05 -3.47 1.58
C TYR A 42 6.54 -2.12 1.05
N VAL A 43 5.64 -1.38 0.40
CA VAL A 43 5.92 -0.07 -0.18
C VAL A 43 5.03 1.01 0.45
N ARG A 44 5.60 2.21 0.59
CA ARG A 44 4.84 3.39 1.01
C ARG A 44 4.26 4.08 -0.21
N PHE A 45 2.95 4.26 -0.23
CA PHE A 45 2.29 5.07 -1.24
C PHE A 45 2.31 6.55 -0.88
N THR A 46 2.33 7.39 -1.90
CA THR A 46 2.03 8.81 -1.73
C THR A 46 0.54 8.99 -1.44
N LYS A 47 0.19 10.10 -0.80
CA LYS A 47 -1.20 10.44 -0.43
C LYS A 47 -2.20 10.31 -1.60
N SER A 48 -1.78 10.67 -2.81
CA SER A 48 -2.64 10.60 -3.99
C SER A 48 -2.94 9.16 -4.42
N VAL A 49 -1.92 8.30 -4.47
CA VAL A 49 -2.07 6.87 -4.79
C VAL A 49 -2.89 6.15 -3.73
N PHE A 50 -2.64 6.44 -2.46
CA PHE A 50 -3.40 5.85 -1.35
C PHE A 50 -4.90 6.15 -1.47
N LYS A 51 -5.28 7.37 -1.84
CA LYS A 51 -6.69 7.74 -2.06
C LYS A 51 -7.35 6.96 -3.20
N LEU A 52 -6.60 6.59 -4.24
CA LEU A 52 -7.10 5.78 -5.35
C LEU A 52 -7.35 4.34 -4.88
N LEU A 53 -6.37 3.73 -4.22
CA LEU A 53 -6.47 2.38 -3.64
C LEU A 53 -7.65 2.23 -2.69
N VAL A 54 -7.81 3.18 -1.76
CA VAL A 54 -8.93 3.14 -0.80
C VAL A 54 -10.27 3.26 -1.53
N LYS A 55 -10.39 4.15 -2.52
CA LYS A 55 -11.62 4.30 -3.30
C LYS A 55 -11.98 3.03 -4.08
N GLU A 56 -11.01 2.34 -4.66
CA GLU A 56 -11.25 1.09 -5.37
C GLU A 56 -11.66 -0.04 -4.43
N LYS A 57 -11.06 -0.10 -3.24
CA LYS A 57 -11.43 -1.07 -2.20
C LYS A 57 -12.84 -0.83 -1.63
N THR A 58 -13.27 0.41 -1.47
CA THR A 58 -14.61 0.76 -0.95
C THR A 58 -15.72 0.60 -2.00
N ARG A 59 -15.38 0.50 -3.30
CA ARG A 59 -16.35 0.30 -4.39
C ARG A 59 -16.71 -1.16 -4.66
N LYS A 60 -15.97 -2.12 -4.11
CA LYS A 60 -16.34 -3.54 -4.07
C LYS A 60 -17.16 -3.82 -2.82
#